data_AF-A0A838DWF5-F1
#
_entry.id   AF-A0A838DWF5-F1
#
_cell.length_a   1.000
_cell.length_b   1.000
_cell.length_c   1.000
_cell.angle_alpha   90.00
_cell.angle_beta   90.00
_cell.angle_gamma   90.00
#
_symmetry.space_group_name_H-M   'P 1'
#
loop_
_entity.id
_entity.type
_entity.pdbx_description
1 polymer ?
#
loop_
_entity_poly.entity_id
_entity_poly.type
_entity_poly.pdbx_seq_one_letter_code
_entity_poly.pdbx_strand_id
1 'polypeptide(L)'
;MRYQTFSWPERGLALVAGIVNLIVGFAFFFLPELHFPLWPVAISPLLTRFIGAIIIGNGVAAIWLSTEREWARVRPLALVAVVYGTLVALGLLYHLLWLNASPSFWLYFLFDVPFLLVFYALFIYHDLVPRLLKQKTSGTQRGSNAGAIR
;
A
#
# COMPACT_ATOMS: atom_id res chain seq x y z
N MET A 1 19.87 9.96 -16.82
CA MET A 1 19.01 9.14 -15.93
C MET A 1 18.02 10.09 -15.26
N ARG A 2 16.74 10.09 -15.65
CA ARG A 2 15.72 10.97 -15.04
C ARG A 2 15.22 10.30 -13.76
N TYR A 3 15.74 10.74 -12.63
CA TYR A 3 15.26 10.36 -11.31
C TYR A 3 13.84 10.93 -11.14
N GLN A 4 12.84 10.05 -11.24
CA GLN A 4 11.44 10.35 -10.97
C GLN A 4 11.33 10.71 -9.48
N THR A 5 11.37 12.00 -9.20
CA THR A 5 11.30 12.57 -7.86
C THR A 5 9.85 12.53 -7.43
N PHE A 6 9.59 11.95 -6.25
CA PHE A 6 8.29 12.02 -5.59
C PHE A 6 7.75 13.45 -5.62
N SER A 7 6.52 13.63 -6.10
CA SER A 7 5.90 14.94 -6.06
C SER A 7 5.61 15.31 -4.59
N TRP A 8 5.78 16.59 -4.26
CA TRP A 8 5.47 17.12 -2.92
C TRP A 8 4.10 16.68 -2.35
N PRO A 9 2.99 16.63 -3.13
CA PRO A 9 1.71 16.17 -2.62
C PRO A 9 1.69 14.68 -2.26
N GLU A 10 2.37 13.81 -3.01
CA GLU A 10 2.44 12.36 -2.69
C GLU A 10 3.17 12.12 -1.37
N ARG A 11 4.24 12.88 -1.10
CA ARG A 11 5.00 12.80 0.16
C ARG A 11 4.15 13.28 1.33
N GLY A 12 3.36 14.35 1.13
CA GLY A 12 2.42 14.84 2.13
C GLY A 12 1.34 13.81 2.46
N LEU A 13 0.76 13.18 1.43
CA LEU A 13 -0.24 12.12 1.63
C LEU A 13 0.34 10.90 2.35
N ALA A 14 1.54 10.47 1.97
CA ALA A 14 2.24 9.35 2.61
C ALA A 14 2.58 9.66 4.08
N LEU A 15 2.97 10.89 4.39
CA LEU A 15 3.24 11.31 5.77
C LEU A 15 1.97 11.30 6.62
N VAL A 16 0.89 11.91 6.14
CA VAL A 16 -0.40 11.94 6.86
C VAL A 16 -0.91 10.53 7.09
N ALA A 17 -0.89 9.70 6.07
CA ALA A 17 -1.34 8.33 6.20
C ALA A 17 -0.42 7.48 7.09
N GLY A 18 0.89 7.74 7.07
CA GLY A 18 1.84 7.12 8.00
C GLY A 18 1.55 7.47 9.47
N ILE A 19 1.23 8.73 9.75
CA ILE A 19 0.83 9.18 11.10
C ILE A 19 -0.47 8.52 11.54
N VAL A 20 -1.50 8.49 10.68
CA VAL A 20 -2.77 7.84 11.00
C VAL A 20 -2.58 6.34 11.25
N ASN A 21 -1.80 5.65 10.41
CA ASN A 21 -1.47 4.24 10.61
C ASN A 21 -0.70 4.02 11.91
N LEU A 22 0.21 4.91 12.30
CA LEU A 22 0.86 4.78 13.61
C LEU A 22 -0.15 4.89 14.76
N ILE A 23 -1.05 5.87 14.73
CA ILE A 23 -2.08 6.05 15.78
C ILE A 23 -2.96 4.80 15.87
N VAL A 24 -3.48 4.33 14.74
CA VAL A 24 -4.35 3.14 14.69
C VAL A 24 -3.58 1.89 15.09
N GLY A 25 -2.38 1.70 14.57
CA GLY A 25 -1.54 0.55 14.87
C GLY A 25 -1.15 0.48 16.35
N PHE A 26 -0.84 1.62 16.97
CA PHE A 26 -0.59 1.69 18.42
C PHE A 26 -1.84 1.38 19.23
N ALA A 27 -3.03 1.84 18.81
CA ALA A 27 -4.28 1.49 19.46
C ALA A 27 -4.53 -0.03 19.42
N PHE A 28 -4.32 -0.67 18.28
CA PHE A 28 -4.43 -2.13 18.14
C PHE A 28 -3.37 -2.90 18.93
N PHE A 29 -2.14 -2.36 19.02
CA PHE A 29 -1.03 -3.03 19.67
C PHE A 29 -1.06 -2.92 21.20
N PHE A 30 -1.32 -1.72 21.74
CA PHE A 30 -1.26 -1.48 23.18
C PHE A 30 -2.62 -1.58 23.87
N LEU A 31 -3.74 -1.36 23.16
CA LEU A 31 -5.07 -1.33 23.76
C LEU A 31 -6.04 -2.38 23.17
N PRO A 32 -5.64 -3.65 23.00
CA PRO A 32 -6.54 -4.67 22.46
C PRO A 32 -7.68 -5.04 23.44
N GLU A 33 -7.56 -4.68 24.71
CA GLU A 33 -8.50 -5.03 25.79
C GLU A 33 -9.68 -4.06 25.88
N LEU A 34 -9.63 -2.91 25.18
CA LEU A 34 -10.72 -1.94 25.21
C LEU A 34 -11.97 -2.37 24.42
N HIS A 35 -11.95 -3.55 23.79
CA HIS A 35 -13.07 -4.13 23.02
C HIS A 35 -13.70 -3.14 22.03
N PHE A 36 -12.93 -2.15 21.57
CA PHE A 36 -13.43 -1.22 20.57
C PHE A 36 -13.77 -2.01 19.30
N PRO A 37 -14.88 -1.70 18.62
CA PRO A 37 -15.27 -2.33 17.37
C PRO A 37 -14.40 -1.80 16.20
N LEU A 38 -13.08 -1.88 16.36
CA LEU A 38 -12.10 -1.47 15.37
C LEU A 38 -11.94 -2.52 14.26
N TRP A 39 -12.46 -3.73 14.48
CA TRP A 39 -12.48 -4.81 13.50
C TRP A 39 -13.91 -5.33 13.33
N PRO A 40 -14.33 -5.74 12.12
CA PRO A 40 -15.71 -6.17 11.85
C PRO A 40 -16.19 -7.35 12.69
N VAL A 41 -15.24 -8.15 13.18
CA VAL A 41 -15.48 -9.34 13.98
C VAL A 41 -14.58 -9.31 15.22
N ALA A 42 -15.09 -9.89 16.31
CA ALA A 42 -14.31 -10.07 17.51
C ALA A 42 -13.13 -11.02 17.22
N ILE A 43 -11.92 -10.50 17.37
CA ILE A 43 -10.67 -11.23 17.20
C ILE A 43 -9.94 -11.33 18.53
N SER A 44 -9.12 -12.36 18.70
CA SER A 44 -8.36 -12.55 19.93
C SER A 44 -7.39 -11.36 20.15
N PRO A 45 -7.11 -10.96 21.39
CA PRO A 45 -6.18 -9.87 21.67
C PRO A 45 -4.80 -10.08 21.04
N LEU A 46 -4.34 -11.33 20.95
CA LEU A 46 -3.08 -11.67 20.27
C LEU A 46 -3.12 -11.32 18.78
N LEU A 47 -4.22 -11.64 18.09
CA LEU A 47 -4.39 -11.31 16.68
C LEU A 47 -4.52 -9.80 16.46
N THR A 48 -5.20 -9.09 17.36
CA THR A 48 -5.29 -7.62 17.36
C THR A 48 -3.91 -6.98 17.45
N ARG A 49 -3.05 -7.48 18.36
CA ARG A 49 -1.66 -7.01 18.49
C ARG A 49 -0.83 -7.29 17.24
N PHE A 50 -0.98 -8.48 16.66
CA PHE A 50 -0.30 -8.84 15.42
C PHE A 50 -0.69 -7.90 14.26
N ILE A 51 -1.98 -7.64 14.09
CA ILE A 51 -2.50 -6.66 13.13
C ILE A 51 -1.92 -5.26 13.43
N GLY A 52 -1.94 -4.83 14.69
CA GLY A 52 -1.35 -3.55 15.12
C GLY A 52 0.12 -3.42 14.73
N ALA A 53 0.92 -4.47 14.91
CA ALA A 53 2.33 -4.47 14.52
C ALA A 53 2.53 -4.29 13.00
N ILE A 54 1.68 -4.93 12.18
CA ILE A 54 1.70 -4.75 10.72
C ILE A 54 1.36 -3.30 10.35
N ILE A 55 0.31 -2.74 10.97
CA ILE A 55 -0.12 -1.36 10.71
C ILE A 55 0.97 -0.37 11.14
N ILE A 56 1.64 -0.59 12.29
CA ILE A 56 2.79 0.21 12.73
C ILE A 56 3.92 0.13 11.69
N GLY A 57 4.25 -1.07 11.22
CA GLY A 57 5.26 -1.27 10.17
C GLY A 57 4.94 -0.49 8.90
N ASN A 58 3.69 -0.52 8.44
CA ASN A 58 3.22 0.27 7.30
C ASN A 58 3.27 1.78 7.57
N GLY A 59 2.95 2.22 8.80
CA GLY A 59 3.06 3.61 9.22
C GLY A 59 4.50 4.14 9.15
N VAL A 60 5.44 3.40 9.74
CA VAL A 60 6.87 3.71 9.66
C VAL A 60 7.36 3.70 8.21
N ALA A 61 6.94 2.72 7.42
CA ALA A 61 7.29 2.63 6.00
C ALA A 61 6.79 3.84 5.20
N ALA A 62 5.55 4.29 5.42
CA ALA A 62 4.97 5.43 4.74
C ALA A 62 5.67 6.75 5.12
N ILE A 63 6.06 6.90 6.39
CA ILE A 63 6.88 8.04 6.85
C ILE A 63 8.26 7.98 6.21
N TRP A 64 8.90 6.81 6.18
CA TRP A 64 10.21 6.64 5.53
C TRP A 64 10.13 6.94 4.03
N LEU A 65 9.06 6.52 3.35
CA LEU A 65 8.76 6.86 1.96
C LEU A 65 8.72 8.38 1.73
N SER A 66 8.17 9.14 2.70
CA SER A 66 8.15 10.60 2.60
C SER A 66 9.56 11.21 2.69
N THR A 67 10.54 10.53 3.26
CA THR A 67 11.91 11.05 3.42
C THR A 67 12.86 10.62 2.30
N GLU A 68 12.62 9.45 1.70
CA GLU A 68 13.55 8.82 0.76
C GLU A 68 13.30 9.24 -0.70
N ARG A 69 14.38 9.37 -1.49
CA ARG A 69 14.28 9.72 -2.93
C ARG A 69 14.45 8.50 -3.84
N GLU A 70 14.95 7.39 -3.33
CA GLU A 70 15.23 6.18 -4.09
C GLU A 70 14.17 5.09 -3.91
N TRP A 71 13.40 4.80 -4.97
CA TRP A 71 12.38 3.74 -4.99
C TRP A 71 12.92 2.35 -4.60
N ALA A 72 14.18 2.05 -4.95
CA ALA A 72 14.77 0.73 -4.70
C ALA A 72 14.79 0.35 -3.22
N ARG A 73 14.93 1.34 -2.31
CA ARG A 73 14.99 1.12 -0.86
C ARG A 73 13.62 0.84 -0.24
N VAL A 74 12.57 1.42 -0.82
CA VAL A 74 11.19 1.36 -0.31
C VAL A 74 10.33 0.30 -0.99
N ARG A 75 10.83 -0.30 -2.08
CA ARG A 75 10.12 -1.32 -2.88
C ARG A 75 9.61 -2.52 -2.06
N PRO A 76 10.38 -3.14 -1.15
CA PRO A 76 9.87 -4.28 -0.36
C PRO A 76 8.69 -3.87 0.54
N LEU A 77 8.76 -2.67 1.13
CA LEU A 77 7.75 -2.14 2.03
C LEU A 77 6.46 -1.79 1.26
N ALA A 78 6.58 -1.19 0.08
CA ALA A 78 5.44 -0.93 -0.79
C ALA A 78 4.71 -2.22 -1.18
N LEU A 79 5.45 -3.31 -1.42
CA LEU A 79 4.86 -4.62 -1.75
C LEU A 79 4.05 -5.17 -0.58
N VAL A 80 4.59 -5.10 0.64
CA VAL A 80 3.86 -5.51 1.87
C VAL A 80 2.60 -4.67 2.05
N ALA A 81 2.70 -3.35 1.91
CA ALA A 81 1.55 -2.44 2.03
C ALA A 81 0.45 -2.77 1.01
N VAL A 82 0.82 -3.03 -0.25
CA VAL A 82 -0.13 -3.40 -1.30
C VAL A 82 -0.79 -4.75 -1.01
N VAL A 83 -0.02 -5.79 -0.69
CA VAL A 83 -0.57 -7.13 -0.45
C VAL A 83 -1.47 -7.13 0.78
N TYR A 84 -0.97 -6.60 1.91
CA TYR A 84 -1.73 -6.54 3.14
C TYR A 84 -2.96 -5.66 3.00
N GLY A 85 -2.81 -4.44 2.48
CA GLY A 85 -3.94 -3.52 2.31
C GLY A 85 -5.00 -4.07 1.35
N THR A 86 -4.62 -4.79 0.29
CA THR A 86 -5.59 -5.43 -0.61
C THR A 86 -6.40 -6.51 0.12
N LEU A 87 -5.75 -7.34 0.93
CA LEU A 87 -6.43 -8.36 1.72
C LEU A 87 -7.40 -7.73 2.74
N VAL A 88 -6.97 -6.65 3.40
CA VAL A 88 -7.81 -5.91 4.35
C VAL A 88 -9.00 -5.29 3.63
N ALA A 89 -8.79 -4.55 2.54
CA ALA A 89 -9.85 -3.90 1.77
C ALA A 89 -10.89 -4.90 1.27
N LEU A 90 -10.47 -6.05 0.72
CA LEU A 90 -11.38 -7.10 0.27
C LEU A 90 -12.14 -7.74 1.43
N GLY A 91 -11.45 -8.03 2.54
CA GLY A 91 -12.09 -8.56 3.75
C GLY A 91 -13.14 -7.61 4.32
N LEU A 92 -12.83 -6.32 4.36
CA LEU A 92 -13.74 -5.27 4.84
C LEU A 92 -14.95 -5.14 3.92
N LEU A 93 -14.72 -5.10 2.60
CA LEU A 93 -15.77 -5.01 1.60
C LEU A 93 -16.72 -6.22 1.67
N TYR A 94 -16.17 -7.42 1.85
CA TYR A 94 -16.97 -8.63 2.05
C TYR A 94 -17.84 -8.52 3.32
N HIS A 95 -17.28 -8.05 4.43
CA HIS A 95 -18.05 -7.88 5.67
C HIS A 95 -19.14 -6.80 5.56
N LEU A 96 -18.86 -5.71 4.86
CA LEU A 96 -19.81 -4.61 4.63
C LEU A 96 -20.98 -5.03 3.72
N LEU A 97 -20.69 -5.76 2.64
CA LEU A 97 -21.70 -6.12 1.63
C LEU A 97 -22.47 -7.40 1.96
N TRP A 98 -21.83 -8.41 2.56
CA TRP A 98 -22.46 -9.71 2.78
C TRP A 98 -22.79 -10.01 4.24
N LEU A 99 -22.04 -9.46 5.19
CA LEU A 99 -22.20 -9.77 6.62
C LEU A 99 -22.88 -8.65 7.43
N ASN A 100 -23.40 -7.62 6.74
CA ASN A 100 -24.08 -6.47 7.35
C ASN A 100 -23.29 -5.85 8.52
N ALA A 101 -21.97 -5.72 8.36
CA ALA A 101 -21.13 -5.07 9.35
C ALA A 101 -21.54 -3.60 9.56
N SER A 102 -21.15 -3.04 10.70
CA SER A 102 -21.48 -1.64 11.05
C SER A 102 -21.14 -0.67 9.91
N PRO A 103 -22.05 0.26 9.54
CA PRO A 103 -21.78 1.26 8.51
C PRO A 103 -20.56 2.13 8.80
N SER A 104 -20.12 2.24 10.06
CA SER A 104 -18.89 2.94 10.45
C SER A 104 -17.64 2.41 9.73
N PHE A 105 -17.63 1.13 9.32
CA PHE A 105 -16.51 0.55 8.58
C PHE A 105 -16.36 1.12 7.16
N TRP A 106 -17.38 1.80 6.61
CA TRP A 106 -17.22 2.55 5.35
C TRP A 106 -16.21 3.68 5.48
N LEU A 107 -16.08 4.31 6.65
CA LEU A 107 -15.06 5.33 6.89
C LEU A 107 -13.66 4.72 6.82
N TYR A 108 -13.51 3.52 7.37
CA TYR A 108 -12.25 2.78 7.33
C TYR A 108 -11.91 2.39 5.89
N PHE A 109 -12.88 1.90 5.12
CA PHE A 109 -12.73 1.59 3.70
C PHE A 109 -12.38 2.82 2.85
N LEU A 110 -13.06 3.96 3.10
CA LEU A 110 -12.82 5.21 2.40
C LEU A 110 -11.44 5.81 2.71
N PHE A 111 -10.86 5.48 3.87
CA PHE A 111 -9.49 5.86 4.20
C PHE A 111 -8.46 4.89 3.57
N ASP A 112 -8.73 3.59 3.64
CA ASP A 112 -7.80 2.54 3.19
C ASP A 112 -7.64 2.50 1.66
N VAL A 113 -8.73 2.66 0.89
CA VAL A 113 -8.70 2.55 -0.58
C VAL A 113 -7.86 3.65 -1.26
N PRO A 114 -8.02 4.95 -0.96
CA PRO A 114 -7.17 5.98 -1.53
C PRO A 114 -5.70 5.81 -1.19
N PHE A 115 -5.40 5.34 0.03
CA PHE A 115 -4.04 5.01 0.43
C PHE A 115 -3.48 3.88 -0.44
N LEU A 116 -4.23 2.79 -0.57
CA LEU A 116 -3.87 1.65 -1.42
C LEU A 116 -3.61 2.08 -2.87
N LEU A 117 -4.46 2.97 -3.41
CA LEU A 117 -4.32 3.51 -4.76
C LEU A 117 -3.02 4.28 -4.96
N VAL A 118 -2.55 5.05 -3.97
CA VAL A 118 -1.25 5.73 -4.03
C VAL A 118 -0.11 4.72 -4.12
N PHE A 119 -0.13 3.66 -3.29
CA PHE A 119 0.89 2.61 -3.36
C PHE A 119 0.85 1.86 -4.69
N TYR A 120 -0.33 1.57 -5.22
CA TYR A 120 -0.49 0.99 -6.55
C TYR A 120 0.04 1.90 -7.66
N ALA A 121 -0.29 3.19 -7.62
CA ALA A 121 0.19 4.16 -8.60
C ALA A 121 1.73 4.24 -8.60
N LEU A 122 2.34 4.31 -7.42
CA LEU A 122 3.79 4.28 -7.26
C LEU A 122 4.41 2.99 -7.80
N PHE A 123 3.78 1.85 -7.50
CA PHE A 123 4.26 0.55 -7.95
C PHE A 123 4.18 0.40 -9.48
N ILE A 124 3.07 0.83 -10.10
CA ILE A 124 2.89 0.82 -11.56
C ILE A 124 3.89 1.76 -12.22
N TYR A 125 4.03 2.98 -11.70
CA TYR A 125 4.87 4.01 -12.29
C TYR A 125 6.35 3.66 -12.24
N HIS A 126 6.83 3.09 -11.13
CA HIS A 126 8.25 2.79 -10.94
C HIS A 126 8.66 1.36 -11.32
N ASP A 127 7.80 0.35 -11.23
CA ASP A 127 8.17 -1.03 -11.55
C ASP A 127 7.60 -1.51 -12.89
N LEU A 128 6.38 -1.13 -13.27
CA LEU A 128 5.72 -1.65 -14.47
C LEU A 128 6.09 -0.88 -15.75
N VAL A 129 6.02 0.45 -15.71
CA VAL A 129 6.30 1.31 -16.89
C VAL A 129 7.72 1.11 -17.43
N PRO A 130 8.79 1.06 -16.61
CA PRO A 130 10.15 0.89 -17.14
C PRO A 130 10.37 -0.50 -17.76
N ARG A 131 9.71 -1.54 -17.24
CA ARG A 131 9.80 -2.91 -17.76
C ARG A 131 9.13 -3.01 -19.13
N LEU A 132 7.96 -2.40 -19.29
CA LEU A 132 7.23 -2.34 -20.56
C LEU A 132 8.00 -1.56 -21.62
N LEU A 133 8.60 -0.42 -21.23
CA LEU A 133 9.44 0.38 -22.13
C LEU A 133 10.70 -0.39 -22.57
N LYS A 134 11.38 -1.09 -21.65
CA LYS A 134 12.53 -1.95 -21.99
C LYS A 134 12.14 -3.07 -22.97
N GLN A 135 11.02 -3.75 -22.73
CA GLN A 135 10.54 -4.82 -23.63
C GLN A 135 10.23 -4.29 -25.04
N LYS A 136 9.61 -3.11 -25.15
CA LYS A 136 9.28 -2.49 -26.44
C LYS A 136 10.55 -2.17 -27.25
N THR A 137 11.59 -1.63 -26.61
CA THR A 137 12.88 -1.36 -27.27
C THR A 137 13.62 -2.63 -27.70
N SER A 138 13.59 -3.70 -26.91
CA SER A 138 14.22 -4.98 -27.26
C SER A 138 13.47 -5.71 -28.38
N GLY A 139 12.14 -5.57 -28.47
CA GLY A 139 11.33 -6.11 -29.56
C GLY A 139 11.59 -5.42 -30.90
N THR A 140 11.72 -4.09 -30.90
CA THR A 140 12.00 -3.32 -32.12
C THR A 140 13.40 -3.61 -32.70
N GLN A 141 14.43 -3.83 -31.86
CA GLN A 141 15.76 -4.20 -32.35
C GLN A 141 15.82 -5.62 -32.95
N ARG A 142 15.06 -6.58 -32.44
CA ARG A 142 14.99 -7.94 -33.02
C ARG A 142 14.28 -7.96 -34.38
N GLY A 143 13.25 -7.15 -34.57
CA GLY A 143 12.54 -7.05 -35.86
C GLY A 143 13.39 -6.37 -36.94
N SER A 144 14.17 -5.35 -36.58
CA SER A 144 15.06 -4.65 -37.51
C SER A 144 16.23 -5.51 -38.01
N ASN A 145 16.81 -6.35 -37.15
CA ASN A 145 17.92 -7.24 -37.55
C ASN A 145 17.46 -8.44 -38.41
N ALA A 146 16.19 -8.84 -38.33
CA ALA A 146 15.64 -9.92 -39.16
C ALA A 146 15.34 -9.47 -40.61
N GLY A 147 15.15 -8.17 -40.84
CA GLY A 147 14.91 -7.59 -42.17
C GLY A 147 16.18 -7.22 -42.94
N ALA A 148 17.33 -7.10 -42.27
CA ALA A 148 18.59 -6.67 -42.87
C ALA A 148 19.44 -7.82 -43.46
N ILE A 149 18.96 -9.07 -43.39
CA ILE A 149 19.63 -10.27 -43.92
C ILE A 149 18.89 -10.80 -45.17
N ARG A 150 18.26 -9.92 -45.96
CA ARG A 150 17.67 -10.28 -47.25
C ARG A 150 18.21 -9.41 -48.36
#